data_AF-A0A432VPW6-F1
#
_entry.id   AF-A0A432VPW6-F1
#
_cell.length_a   1.000
_cell.length_b   1.000
_cell.length_c   1.000
_cell.angle_alpha   90.00
_cell.angle_beta   90.00
_cell.angle_gamma   90.00
#
_symmetry.space_group_name_H-M   'P 1'
#
loop_
_entity.id
_entity.type
_entity.pdbx_description
1 polymer ?
#
loop_
_entity_poly.entity_id
_entity_poly.type
_entity_poly.pdbx_seq_one_letter_code
_entity_poly.pdbx_strand_id
1 'polypeptide(L)'
;MATAKTLNRGRALLLALSLGLTACTGVITLSGEDPYSDMIGQCYVLQQPMQVRDNICWDLGGLILSPDESAACLRDVVLDINQGAQIIILDLRRQHFGSFGFCPQIVVSIDEVSISNQEIYVPLCLSREYMSWLEDPLWRRGDAIQLKKEYVLPCGN
;
A
#
# COMPACT_ATOMS: atom_id res chain seq x y z
N MET A 1 -53.50 -9.27 -49.97
CA MET A 1 -53.88 -10.24 -48.90
C MET A 1 -52.72 -10.26 -47.92
N ALA A 2 -52.93 -9.70 -46.74
CA ALA A 2 -51.90 -9.50 -45.73
C ALA A 2 -51.70 -10.77 -44.89
N THR A 3 -50.45 -11.17 -44.70
CA THR A 3 -50.07 -12.18 -43.71
C THR A 3 -48.87 -11.65 -42.92
N ALA A 4 -49.19 -10.95 -41.84
CA ALA A 4 -48.27 -10.71 -40.75
C ALA A 4 -48.00 -12.03 -40.03
N LYS A 5 -46.72 -12.39 -39.83
CA LYS A 5 -46.33 -13.41 -38.85
C LYS A 5 -45.03 -13.02 -38.16
N THR A 6 -45.23 -12.72 -36.87
CA THR A 6 -44.40 -13.07 -35.72
C THR A 6 -43.11 -12.29 -35.46
N LEU A 7 -43.33 -11.24 -34.67
CA LEU A 7 -42.40 -10.51 -33.81
C LEU A 7 -41.64 -11.47 -32.88
N ASN A 8 -40.37 -11.77 -33.20
CA ASN A 8 -39.50 -12.51 -32.29
C ASN A 8 -38.80 -11.52 -31.35
N ARG A 9 -39.48 -11.15 -30.25
CA ARG A 9 -38.89 -10.44 -29.11
C ARG A 9 -38.00 -11.40 -28.32
N GLY A 10 -36.82 -11.67 -28.85
CA GLY A 10 -35.71 -12.23 -28.09
C GLY A 10 -35.31 -11.20 -27.02
N ARG A 11 -35.67 -11.48 -25.78
CA ARG A 11 -35.30 -10.70 -24.61
C ARG A 11 -33.79 -10.51 -24.55
N ALA A 12 -33.40 -9.26 -24.46
CA ALA A 12 -32.08 -8.83 -24.04
C ALA A 12 -31.73 -9.48 -22.69
N LEU A 13 -30.59 -10.16 -22.63
CA LEU A 13 -29.76 -10.25 -21.44
C LEU A 13 -28.35 -10.70 -21.85
N LEU A 14 -27.67 -9.88 -22.65
CA LEU A 14 -26.21 -9.91 -22.65
C LEU A 14 -25.76 -9.16 -21.39
N LEU A 15 -25.64 -9.91 -20.29
CA LEU A 15 -24.81 -9.49 -19.16
C LEU A 15 -23.40 -9.33 -19.73
N ALA A 16 -23.04 -8.10 -20.06
CA ALA A 16 -21.66 -7.71 -20.16
C ALA A 16 -21.05 -7.91 -18.77
N LEU A 17 -20.36 -9.03 -18.55
CA LEU A 17 -19.40 -9.15 -17.47
C LEU A 17 -18.25 -8.19 -17.76
N SER A 18 -18.46 -6.93 -17.41
CA SER A 18 -17.40 -5.92 -17.32
C SER A 18 -16.80 -5.99 -15.91
N LEU A 19 -16.11 -7.10 -15.61
CA LEU A 19 -15.32 -7.25 -14.39
C LEU A 19 -13.97 -7.87 -14.76
N GLY A 20 -12.96 -7.01 -14.88
CA GLY A 20 -11.59 -7.44 -15.15
C GLY A 20 -10.67 -6.40 -15.80
N LEU A 21 -11.01 -5.11 -15.81
CA LEU A 21 -10.11 -4.02 -16.26
C LEU A 21 -9.31 -3.45 -15.08
N THR A 22 -8.65 -4.29 -14.28
CA THR A 22 -7.66 -3.83 -13.27
C THR A 22 -6.23 -4.30 -13.57
N ALA A 23 -6.00 -5.01 -14.69
CA ALA A 23 -4.71 -5.63 -14.98
C ALA A 23 -3.65 -4.73 -15.66
N CYS A 24 -3.68 -3.39 -15.48
CA CYS A 24 -2.73 -2.50 -16.18
C CYS A 24 -1.97 -1.49 -15.30
N THR A 25 -2.15 -1.47 -13.98
CA THR A 25 -1.49 -0.47 -13.12
C THR A 25 -0.29 -0.98 -12.33
N GLY A 26 0.06 -2.27 -12.40
CA GLY A 26 1.17 -2.82 -11.61
C GLY A 26 0.96 -2.78 -10.08
N VAL A 27 -0.18 -2.25 -9.62
CA VAL A 27 -0.57 -2.13 -8.22
C VAL A 27 -1.73 -3.07 -7.92
N ILE A 28 -1.61 -3.86 -6.86
CA ILE A 28 -2.63 -4.80 -6.39
C ILE A 28 -2.91 -4.49 -4.92
N THR A 29 -4.17 -4.19 -4.59
CA THR A 29 -4.59 -4.05 -3.19
C THR A 29 -4.66 -5.42 -2.53
N LEU A 30 -4.08 -5.54 -1.33
CA LEU A 30 -4.06 -6.76 -0.52
C LEU A 30 -4.98 -6.66 0.71
N SER A 31 -5.45 -5.46 1.07
CA SER A 31 -6.20 -5.18 2.32
C SER A 31 -7.42 -6.04 2.60
N GLY A 32 -8.08 -6.58 1.57
CA GLY A 32 -9.24 -7.45 1.74
C GLY A 32 -8.90 -8.93 1.89
N GLU A 33 -7.62 -9.29 1.84
CA GLU A 33 -7.16 -10.69 1.92
C GLU A 33 -6.70 -11.01 3.34
N ASP A 34 -7.02 -12.20 3.83
CA ASP A 34 -6.46 -12.69 5.08
C ASP A 34 -4.99 -13.09 4.87
N PRO A 35 -4.08 -12.80 5.82
CA PRO A 35 -4.31 -12.22 7.15
C PRO A 35 -4.19 -10.68 7.22
N TYR A 36 -4.19 -9.96 6.10
CA TYR A 36 -3.87 -8.52 6.08
C TYR A 36 -5.04 -7.63 6.48
N SER A 37 -6.27 -8.12 6.27
CA SER A 37 -7.51 -7.48 6.71
C SER A 37 -7.45 -7.04 8.18
N ASP A 38 -6.84 -7.87 9.05
CA ASP A 38 -6.68 -7.60 10.48
C ASP A 38 -5.78 -6.39 10.80
N MET A 39 -4.89 -6.00 9.86
CA MET A 39 -4.00 -4.86 10.03
C MET A 39 -4.67 -3.53 9.69
N ILE A 40 -5.74 -3.54 8.90
CA ILE A 40 -6.38 -2.31 8.43
C ILE A 40 -7.12 -1.64 9.59
N GLY A 41 -6.86 -0.36 9.77
CA GLY A 41 -7.35 0.45 10.89
C GLY A 41 -6.55 0.29 12.18
N GLN A 42 -5.54 -0.57 12.22
CA GLN A 42 -4.69 -0.72 13.41
C GLN A 42 -3.82 0.51 13.63
N CYS A 43 -3.67 0.87 14.91
CA CYS A 43 -2.87 1.99 15.38
C CYS A 43 -1.50 1.52 15.83
N TYR A 44 -0.46 2.26 15.45
CA TYR A 44 0.92 2.06 15.89
C TYR A 44 1.57 3.36 16.33
N VAL A 45 2.50 3.27 17.29
CA VAL A 45 3.34 4.37 17.76
C VAL A 45 4.74 4.21 17.18
N LEU A 46 5.29 5.27 16.58
CA LEU A 46 6.67 5.29 16.09
C LEU A 46 7.67 5.25 17.25
N GLN A 47 8.64 4.34 17.17
CA GLN A 47 9.61 4.10 18.24
C GLN A 47 10.90 4.91 18.10
N GLN A 48 11.05 5.64 17.00
CA GLN A 48 12.17 6.54 16.74
C GLN A 48 11.70 7.69 15.83
N PRO A 49 12.47 8.79 15.74
CA PRO A 49 12.21 9.83 14.75
C PRO A 49 12.21 9.26 13.33
N MET A 50 11.29 9.73 12.51
CA MET A 50 11.12 9.32 11.11
C MET A 50 11.00 10.55 10.22
N GLN A 51 11.12 10.35 8.92
CA GLN A 51 10.97 11.38 7.90
C GLN A 51 10.03 10.90 6.82
N VAL A 52 9.12 11.79 6.42
CA VAL A 52 8.37 11.65 5.19
C VAL A 52 9.21 12.25 4.08
N ARG A 53 9.58 11.44 3.09
CA ARG A 53 10.49 11.81 2.02
C ARG A 53 9.90 11.54 0.66
N ASP A 54 10.31 12.36 -0.32
CA ASP A 54 10.09 12.03 -1.72
C ASP A 54 10.92 10.82 -2.13
N ASN A 55 10.34 9.96 -2.96
CA ASN A 55 11.03 8.83 -3.58
C ASN A 55 11.19 9.04 -5.08
N ILE A 56 12.35 8.64 -5.61
CA ILE A 56 12.72 8.80 -7.02
C ILE A 56 13.02 7.51 -7.74
N CYS A 57 13.08 6.40 -6.99
CA CYS A 57 13.06 5.11 -7.63
C CYS A 57 11.65 4.87 -8.16
N TRP A 58 11.55 4.80 -9.49
CA TRP A 58 10.34 4.34 -10.15
C TRP A 58 9.96 3.01 -9.50
N ASP A 59 8.66 2.83 -9.23
CA ASP A 59 8.09 1.62 -8.65
C ASP A 59 8.05 1.52 -7.10
N LEU A 60 8.05 2.65 -6.39
CA LEU A 60 7.51 2.72 -5.02
C LEU A 60 6.56 3.93 -4.95
N GLY A 61 5.38 3.75 -4.35
CA GLY A 61 4.34 4.80 -4.32
C GLY A 61 4.78 6.10 -3.63
N GLY A 62 4.08 7.19 -3.97
CA GLY A 62 4.06 8.52 -3.30
C GLY A 62 5.23 8.90 -2.38
N LEU A 63 4.88 9.33 -1.17
CA LEU A 63 5.82 9.72 -0.12
C LEU A 63 6.21 8.49 0.70
N ILE A 64 7.47 8.38 1.12
CA ILE A 64 7.95 7.26 1.91
C ILE A 64 8.21 7.71 3.36
N LEU A 65 7.72 6.93 4.33
CA LEU A 65 8.06 7.09 5.73
C LEU A 65 9.27 6.19 6.07
N SER A 66 10.38 6.81 6.44
CA SER A 66 11.64 6.11 6.74
C SER A 66 12.38 6.72 7.93
N PRO A 67 13.30 6.00 8.58
CA PRO A 67 14.26 6.62 9.49
C PRO A 67 15.18 7.59 8.74
N ASP A 68 15.98 8.36 9.48
CA ASP A 68 17.03 9.25 8.94
C ASP A 68 18.22 8.47 8.37
N GLU A 69 17.93 7.70 7.33
CA GLU A 69 18.89 6.94 6.55
C GLU A 69 18.81 7.38 5.10
N SER A 70 19.90 7.92 4.57
CA SER A 70 19.99 8.24 3.16
C SER A 70 20.09 6.95 2.35
N ALA A 71 19.02 6.58 1.65
CA ALA A 71 19.04 5.55 0.62
C ALA A 71 19.08 6.19 -0.77
N ALA A 72 19.72 5.56 -1.76
CA ALA A 72 19.84 6.10 -3.12
C ALA A 72 18.49 6.46 -3.79
N CYS A 73 17.39 5.88 -3.30
CA CYS A 73 16.04 6.12 -3.79
C CYS A 73 15.30 7.28 -3.10
N LEU A 74 15.80 7.80 -1.98
CA LEU A 74 15.17 8.88 -1.23
C LEU A 74 15.78 10.23 -1.59
N ARG A 75 14.94 11.26 -1.68
CA ARG A 75 15.36 12.65 -1.86
C ARG A 75 14.97 13.50 -0.65
N ASP A 76 14.19 14.53 -0.92
CA ASP A 76 13.94 15.66 -0.05
C ASP A 76 13.08 15.22 1.13
N VAL A 77 13.41 15.76 2.29
CA VAL A 77 12.57 15.64 3.49
C VAL A 77 11.40 16.59 3.31
N VAL A 78 10.20 16.03 3.20
CA VAL A 78 8.95 16.78 3.15
C VAL A 78 8.53 17.15 4.57
N LEU A 79 8.72 16.23 5.52
CA LEU A 79 8.34 16.42 6.91
C LEU A 79 9.14 15.52 7.85
N ASP A 80 9.61 16.09 8.96
CA ASP A 80 10.14 15.33 10.09
C ASP A 80 9.00 14.92 11.04
N ILE A 81 9.01 13.65 11.46
CA ILE A 81 8.03 13.06 12.37
C ILE A 81 8.74 12.65 13.65
N ASN A 82 8.25 13.15 14.77
CA ASN A 82 8.83 12.83 16.07
C ASN A 82 8.54 11.38 16.48
N GLN A 83 9.47 10.80 17.24
CA GLN A 83 9.19 9.58 18.00
C GLN A 83 7.94 9.78 18.87
N GLY A 84 7.12 8.74 19.00
CA GLY A 84 5.87 8.78 19.76
C GLY A 84 4.65 9.20 18.94
N ALA A 85 4.83 9.68 17.70
CA ALA A 85 3.70 9.95 16.81
C ALA A 85 2.93 8.65 16.49
N GLN A 86 1.61 8.78 16.37
CA GLN A 86 0.73 7.68 16.02
C GLN A 86 0.53 7.60 14.52
N ILE A 87 0.49 6.39 13.99
CA ILE A 87 0.15 6.08 12.62
C ILE A 87 -1.01 5.09 12.60
N ILE A 88 -1.90 5.25 11.62
CA ILE A 88 -2.98 4.31 11.36
C ILE A 88 -2.73 3.65 10.01
N ILE A 89 -2.84 2.33 9.95
CA ILE A 89 -2.78 1.58 8.70
C ILE A 89 -4.09 1.75 7.94
N LEU A 90 -4.04 2.31 6.75
CA LEU A 90 -5.22 2.58 5.91
C LEU A 90 -5.39 1.54 4.80
N ASP A 91 -4.29 1.05 4.25
CA ASP A 91 -4.30 0.14 3.10
C ASP A 91 -2.99 -0.67 3.06
N LEU A 92 -3.02 -1.79 2.37
CA LEU A 92 -1.86 -2.60 2.03
C LEU A 92 -1.90 -2.84 0.51
N ARG A 93 -0.84 -2.43 -0.17
CA ARG A 93 -0.72 -2.51 -1.63
C ARG A 93 0.55 -3.23 -2.01
N ARG A 94 0.48 -4.08 -3.02
CA ARG A 94 1.64 -4.61 -3.71
C ARG A 94 1.85 -3.79 -4.96
N GLN A 95 2.96 -3.05 -5.02
CA GLN A 95 3.35 -2.30 -6.20
C GLN A 95 4.44 -3.06 -6.95
N HIS A 96 4.48 -2.90 -8.27
CA HIS A 96 5.67 -3.24 -9.06
C HIS A 96 6.89 -2.58 -8.41
N PHE A 97 8.09 -3.18 -8.50
CA PHE A 97 9.34 -2.60 -7.99
C PHE A 97 10.50 -2.87 -8.96
N GLY A 98 10.51 -2.16 -10.10
CA GLY A 98 11.54 -2.24 -11.14
C GLY A 98 11.85 -3.67 -11.56
N SER A 99 13.13 -3.97 -11.74
CA SER A 99 13.60 -5.33 -12.03
C SER A 99 13.57 -6.29 -10.83
N PHE A 100 13.21 -5.81 -9.63
CA PHE A 100 13.14 -6.62 -8.40
C PHE A 100 11.78 -7.28 -8.19
N GLY A 101 10.83 -7.02 -9.09
CA GLY A 101 9.52 -7.66 -9.10
C GLY A 101 8.47 -6.79 -8.44
N PHE A 102 8.15 -7.06 -7.17
CA PHE A 102 7.08 -6.36 -6.46
C PHE A 102 7.45 -6.06 -5.01
N CYS A 103 7.00 -4.92 -4.51
CA CYS A 103 7.13 -4.52 -3.11
C CYS A 103 5.74 -4.39 -2.47
N PRO A 104 5.41 -5.15 -1.42
CA PRO A 104 4.31 -4.77 -0.54
C PRO A 104 4.65 -3.46 0.18
N GLN A 105 3.65 -2.60 0.32
CA GLN A 105 3.73 -1.31 0.98
C GLN A 105 2.45 -1.06 1.77
N ILE A 106 2.61 -0.58 2.99
CA ILE A 106 1.48 -0.11 3.80
C ILE A 106 1.23 1.35 3.46
N VAL A 107 -0.03 1.74 3.29
CA VAL A 107 -0.45 3.15 3.25
C VAL A 107 -0.86 3.55 4.65
N VAL A 108 -0.30 4.64 5.16
CA VAL A 108 -0.54 5.11 6.52
C VAL A 108 -1.06 6.54 6.53
N SER A 109 -1.89 6.86 7.51
CA SER A 109 -2.02 8.24 8.00
C SER A 109 -1.16 8.42 9.24
N ILE A 110 -0.69 9.64 9.44
CA ILE A 110 0.02 10.04 10.65
C ILE A 110 -0.88 11.04 11.36
N ASP A 111 -1.16 10.81 12.64
CA ASP A 111 -2.00 11.72 13.43
C ASP A 111 -1.40 13.12 13.49
N GLU A 112 -2.27 14.14 13.50
CA GLU A 112 -1.91 15.56 13.57
C GLU A 112 -1.11 16.09 12.37
N VAL A 113 -0.90 15.27 11.34
CA VAL A 113 -0.20 15.61 10.11
C VAL A 113 -1.11 15.43 8.90
N SER A 114 -1.44 16.53 8.22
CA SER A 114 -2.11 16.46 6.92
C SER A 114 -1.16 16.93 5.82
N ILE A 115 -0.71 15.99 4.97
CA ILE A 115 -0.03 16.33 3.72
C ILE A 115 -1.10 16.29 2.61
N SER A 116 -1.32 17.42 1.94
CA SER A 116 -2.40 17.55 0.98
C SER A 116 -2.21 16.60 -0.22
N ASN A 117 -3.20 15.73 -0.45
CA ASN A 117 -3.36 14.91 -1.66
C ASN A 117 -2.26 13.89 -1.96
N GLN A 118 -1.46 13.49 -0.95
CA GLN A 118 -0.45 12.46 -1.12
C GLN A 118 -0.54 11.41 -0.02
N GLU A 119 -0.49 10.15 -0.44
CA GLU A 119 -0.43 9.00 0.46
C GLU A 119 1.00 8.78 0.93
N ILE A 120 1.13 8.38 2.19
CA ILE A 120 2.41 8.03 2.81
C ILE A 120 2.52 6.52 2.83
N TYR A 121 3.61 6.01 2.28
CA TYR A 121 3.89 4.61 2.07
C TYR A 121 5.01 4.14 3.00
N VAL A 122 4.82 2.95 3.54
CA VAL A 122 5.80 2.22 4.33
C VAL A 122 6.22 0.97 3.56
N PRO A 123 7.46 0.89 3.06
CA PRO A 123 7.94 -0.28 2.33
C PRO A 123 8.10 -1.52 3.22
N LEU A 124 7.59 -2.65 2.73
CA LEU A 124 7.70 -3.98 3.33
C LEU A 124 8.56 -4.91 2.46
N CYS A 125 9.56 -4.37 1.77
CA CYS A 125 10.47 -5.18 0.97
C CYS A 125 11.89 -4.68 1.14
N LEU A 126 12.86 -5.55 0.89
CA LEU A 126 14.25 -5.15 0.76
C LEU A 126 14.42 -4.36 -0.54
N SER A 127 14.27 -3.03 -0.47
CA SER A 127 14.91 -2.18 -1.45
C SER A 127 16.43 -2.31 -1.29
N ARG A 128 17.18 -2.08 -2.38
CA ARG A 128 18.62 -2.34 -2.44
C ARG A 128 19.46 -1.68 -1.32
N GLU A 129 18.90 -0.75 -0.55
CA GLU A 129 19.57 0.00 0.52
C GLU A 129 18.67 0.23 1.76
N TYR A 130 18.08 -0.85 2.30
CA TYR A 130 17.68 -0.99 3.72
C TYR A 130 16.47 -0.24 4.28
N MET A 131 15.35 -0.17 3.56
CA MET A 131 14.10 0.27 4.20
C MET A 131 13.02 -0.77 4.04
N SER A 132 13.11 -1.81 4.85
CA SER A 132 12.01 -2.74 5.06
C SER A 132 11.56 -2.66 6.50
N TRP A 133 10.28 -2.41 6.71
CA TRP A 133 9.64 -2.53 8.02
C TRP A 133 9.28 -3.97 8.36
N LEU A 134 9.51 -4.94 7.47
CA LEU A 134 9.33 -6.35 7.79
C LEU A 134 10.39 -6.83 8.77
N GLU A 135 9.93 -7.52 9.81
CA GLU A 135 10.77 -8.31 10.70
C GLU A 135 11.36 -9.52 9.96
N ASP A 136 10.54 -10.24 9.18
CA ASP A 136 10.97 -11.37 8.36
C ASP A 136 11.19 -10.93 6.89
N PRO A 137 12.44 -10.84 6.40
CA PRO A 137 12.73 -10.46 5.03
C PRO A 137 12.31 -11.51 3.98
N LEU A 138 11.94 -12.73 4.40
CA LEU A 138 11.52 -13.82 3.51
C LEU A 138 10.00 -13.92 3.35
N TRP A 139 9.24 -12.94 3.86
CA TRP A 139 7.79 -12.88 3.74
C TRP A 139 7.29 -13.20 2.32
N ARG A 140 6.21 -13.97 2.24
CA ARG A 140 5.48 -14.26 1.01
C ARG A 140 4.03 -13.85 1.17
N ARG A 141 3.37 -13.56 0.04
CA ARG A 141 1.92 -13.33 0.05
C ARG A 141 1.22 -14.58 0.60
N GLY A 142 0.47 -14.39 1.66
CA GLY A 142 -0.24 -15.40 2.46
C GLY A 142 0.27 -15.42 3.90
N ASP A 143 1.49 -14.95 4.12
CA ASP A 143 2.12 -14.92 5.44
C ASP A 143 1.67 -13.67 6.22
N ALA A 144 1.61 -13.80 7.55
CA ALA A 144 1.37 -12.65 8.41
C ALA A 144 2.52 -11.63 8.28
N ILE A 145 2.17 -10.35 8.19
CA ILE A 145 3.14 -9.26 8.20
C ILE A 145 3.48 -8.93 9.64
N GLN A 146 4.75 -9.08 10.00
CA GLN A 146 5.29 -8.66 11.29
C GLN A 146 6.14 -7.42 11.10
N LEU A 147 5.74 -6.33 11.75
CA LEU A 147 6.47 -5.07 11.69
C LEU A 147 7.60 -5.06 12.72
N LYS A 148 8.73 -4.50 12.31
CA LYS A 148 9.91 -4.33 13.17
C LYS A 148 9.59 -3.48 14.39
N LYS A 149 9.85 -4.03 15.58
CA LYS A 149 9.60 -3.36 16.86
C LYS A 149 10.49 -2.12 17.08
N GLU A 150 11.65 -2.08 16.44
CA GLU A 150 12.52 -0.90 16.40
C GLU A 150 11.89 0.31 15.69
N TYR A 151 10.89 0.09 14.81
CA TYR A 151 10.23 1.15 14.08
C TYR A 151 8.87 1.49 14.67
N VAL A 152 8.08 0.47 15.01
CA VAL A 152 6.71 0.65 15.50
C VAL A 152 6.30 -0.38 16.54
N LEU A 153 5.45 0.04 17.47
CA LEU A 153 4.70 -0.84 18.37
C LEU A 153 3.20 -0.52 18.27
N PRO A 154 2.30 -1.50 18.47
CA PRO A 154 0.87 -1.22 18.55
C PRO A 154 0.58 -0.13 19.58
N CYS A 155 -0.37 0.75 19.29
CA CYS A 155 -0.87 1.69 20.29
C CYS A 155 -1.37 0.93 21.51
N GLY A 156 -1.10 1.45 22.71
CA GLY A 156 -1.63 0.85 23.94
C GLY A 156 -3.15 0.86 23.89
N ASN A 157 -3.77 -0.29 24.18
CA ASN A 157 -5.20 -0.35 24.50
C ASN A 157 -5.52 0.48 25.74
#